data_AF-A0A9D1NTG8-F1
#
_entry.id   AF-A0A9D1NTG8-F1
#
_cell.length_a   1.000
_cell.length_b   1.000
_cell.length_c   1.000
_cell.angle_alpha   90.00
_cell.angle_beta   90.00
_cell.angle_gamma   90.00
#
_symmetry.space_group_name_H-M   'P 1'
#
loop_
_entity.id
_entity.type
_entity.pdbx_description
1 polymer ?
#
loop_
_entity_poly.entity_id
_entity_poly.type
_entity_poly.pdbx_seq_one_letter_code
_entity_poly.pdbx_strand_id
1 'polypeptide(L)'
;MSERKVQWKIRPGDPERLGVTRTADGWNFALELCGEEDVSLEFFRKGQQEPCMEITLPRRYRTGNVWAVTVMQPKLSSFAYRYRQGERTFADPWAPLLWGKGAFGTKPEDYGMFLGGILPEGEVSELPSPISFEDMVIYKVHVRGYTMQKNSKVKKKGTFRGLQEKIPYFRELGITSLELMPAYEFQEYPLRQEKAARYQPASPAPEKLNYWGYAPGDYFAPKTSYCAGKDPGREVKDLVEALHEAGMECLMDFYFPGEIRPDLTLQVLRFWRREYRVDGFVLLGDGVRMEYLAKDPMLADVKFFCPGCDIRQIYGNRLPQKKQIGEYNCGFQDAMRRFLKGDEDQINSFQYYVKKNPAGCGTIQYMANHDGFTLADLVSYDYRHNEENGESNRDGTGYNYSWNCGAEGPTRRTAILELRRRQMRNAVLLLMLSQGTPLLLGGDEFGNSQGGNNNAYCQDNATGWTDWSSARKFAGFTEFVKSVIRFRKAHPILHMPCELRATDYRSLGWPEISFHSERAWYANQENTCREIGVLYCGAYARKEDGSPDDFLYVIYNMHWSDHVFALPDLPEELRWHLAVDSGKKDEEAVCAAGEEIPLKEKKSLKVGPRRILVLIGKQG
;
A
#
# COMPACT_ATOMS: atom_id res chain seq x y z
N MET A 1 -56.93 -21.68 -4.83
CA MET A 1 -56.16 -22.39 -3.79
C MET A 1 -55.15 -21.42 -3.23
N SER A 2 -55.33 -21.00 -1.98
CA SER A 2 -54.48 -20.02 -1.29
C SER A 2 -53.10 -20.63 -1.04
N GLU A 3 -52.07 -20.06 -1.66
CA GLU A 3 -50.68 -20.35 -1.31
C GLU A 3 -50.48 -19.92 0.15
N ARG A 4 -50.35 -20.89 1.06
CA ARG A 4 -49.95 -20.62 2.45
C ARG A 4 -48.60 -19.90 2.39
N LYS A 5 -48.58 -18.58 2.66
CA LYS A 5 -47.34 -17.83 2.92
C LYS A 5 -46.61 -18.57 4.03
N VAL A 6 -45.53 -19.25 3.69
CA VAL A 6 -44.65 -19.90 4.66
C VAL A 6 -44.14 -18.79 5.56
N GLN A 7 -44.53 -18.74 6.83
CA GLN A 7 -44.05 -17.72 7.75
C GLN A 7 -42.83 -18.27 8.50
N TRP A 8 -41.66 -17.64 8.33
CA TRP A 8 -40.48 -18.05 9.07
C TRP A 8 -40.65 -17.73 10.56
N LYS A 9 -40.21 -18.65 11.43
CA LYS A 9 -40.24 -18.44 12.87
C LYS A 9 -39.19 -17.39 13.25
N ILE A 10 -39.58 -16.49 14.15
CA ILE A 10 -38.70 -15.44 14.68
C ILE A 10 -38.70 -15.45 16.21
N ARG A 11 -37.62 -14.98 16.80
CA ARG A 11 -37.47 -14.76 18.25
C ARG A 11 -36.65 -13.49 18.52
N PRO A 12 -36.62 -12.95 19.76
CA PRO A 12 -35.74 -11.84 20.10
C PRO A 12 -34.30 -12.15 19.67
N GLY A 13 -33.66 -11.19 19.00
CA GLY A 13 -32.26 -11.26 18.60
C GLY A 13 -31.31 -10.78 19.68
N ASP A 14 -30.02 -10.86 19.38
CA ASP A 14 -28.93 -10.32 20.17
C ASP A 14 -28.58 -8.90 19.65
N PRO A 15 -28.86 -7.83 20.42
CA PRO A 15 -28.59 -6.46 20.02
C PRO A 15 -27.10 -6.08 20.06
N GLU A 16 -26.25 -6.89 20.70
CA GLU A 16 -24.79 -6.63 20.73
C GLU A 16 -24.09 -7.05 19.44
N ARG A 17 -24.76 -7.85 18.59
CA ARG A 17 -24.22 -8.39 17.34
C ARG A 17 -24.84 -7.73 16.12
N LEU A 18 -24.44 -6.48 15.85
CA LEU A 18 -24.89 -5.71 14.69
C LEU A 18 -24.61 -6.41 13.35
N GLY A 19 -25.43 -6.09 12.36
CA GLY A 19 -25.50 -6.74 11.07
C GLY A 19 -26.13 -8.11 11.11
N VAL A 20 -25.80 -8.92 10.10
CA VAL A 20 -26.24 -10.31 10.00
C VAL A 20 -25.18 -11.26 10.55
N THR A 21 -25.54 -12.05 11.57
CA THR A 21 -24.64 -13.03 12.20
C THR A 21 -25.34 -14.36 12.39
N ARG A 22 -24.59 -15.46 12.29
CA ARG A 22 -25.16 -16.80 12.43
C ARG A 22 -25.45 -17.15 13.90
N THR A 23 -26.55 -17.87 14.13
CA THR A 23 -26.88 -18.49 15.42
C THR A 23 -26.93 -20.02 15.26
N ALA A 24 -27.09 -20.75 16.37
CA ALA A 24 -27.22 -22.22 16.34
C ALA A 24 -28.44 -22.70 15.52
N ASP A 25 -29.49 -21.90 15.46
CA ASP A 25 -30.82 -22.24 14.94
C ASP A 25 -31.26 -21.36 13.76
N GLY A 26 -30.42 -20.43 13.30
CA GLY A 26 -30.79 -19.45 12.27
C GLY A 26 -29.78 -18.31 12.12
N TRP A 27 -30.30 -17.10 11.94
CA TRP A 27 -29.50 -15.89 11.73
C TRP A 27 -30.05 -14.73 12.54
N ASN A 28 -29.18 -14.05 13.27
CA ASN A 28 -29.45 -12.81 13.95
C ASN A 28 -29.27 -11.64 12.99
N PHE A 29 -30.24 -10.73 12.97
CA PHE A 29 -30.18 -9.46 12.27
C PHE A 29 -30.32 -8.36 13.30
N ALA A 30 -29.31 -7.52 13.45
CA ALA A 30 -29.37 -6.37 14.33
C ALA A 30 -28.93 -5.09 13.62
N LEU A 31 -29.68 -4.01 13.80
CA LEU A 31 -29.42 -2.75 13.14
C LEU A 31 -29.78 -1.58 14.07
N GLU A 32 -28.92 -0.57 14.06
CA GLU A 32 -29.18 0.71 14.71
C GLU A 32 -30.08 1.60 13.82
N LEU A 33 -31.27 1.93 14.31
CA LEU A 33 -32.20 2.86 13.67
C LEU A 33 -32.90 3.73 14.72
N CYS A 34 -32.91 5.04 14.44
CA CYS A 34 -33.69 6.01 15.17
C CYS A 34 -35.09 6.14 14.56
N GLY A 35 -36.07 6.50 15.40
CA GLY A 35 -37.44 6.78 14.99
C GLY A 35 -38.49 5.87 15.63
N GLU A 36 -39.75 6.18 15.37
CA GLU A 36 -40.93 5.46 15.88
C GLU A 36 -41.68 4.68 14.80
N GLU A 37 -41.19 4.73 13.56
CA GLU A 37 -41.79 4.01 12.43
C GLU A 37 -41.54 2.50 12.53
N ASP A 38 -42.45 1.71 11.95
CA ASP A 38 -42.28 0.26 11.89
C ASP A 38 -41.16 -0.11 10.92
N VAL A 39 -40.31 -1.04 11.38
CA VAL A 39 -39.17 -1.56 10.62
C VAL A 39 -39.51 -2.96 10.14
N SER A 40 -39.29 -3.24 8.86
CA SER A 40 -39.46 -4.55 8.25
C SER A 40 -38.18 -5.04 7.59
N LEU A 41 -37.92 -6.33 7.71
CA LEU A 41 -36.83 -7.05 7.07
C LEU A 41 -37.39 -7.83 5.88
N GLU A 42 -36.98 -7.46 4.68
CA GLU A 42 -37.47 -8.03 3.42
C GLU A 42 -36.42 -8.94 2.81
N PHE A 43 -36.81 -10.14 2.36
CA PHE A 43 -35.91 -11.11 1.75
C PHE A 43 -36.26 -11.39 0.29
N PHE A 44 -35.22 -11.55 -0.51
CA PHE A 44 -35.30 -11.75 -1.96
C PHE A 44 -34.60 -13.05 -2.32
N ARG A 45 -35.19 -13.85 -3.21
CA ARG A 45 -34.42 -14.90 -3.89
C ARG A 45 -33.48 -14.23 -4.88
N LYS A 46 -32.28 -14.79 -5.07
CA LYS A 46 -31.30 -14.29 -6.04
C LYS A 46 -31.95 -14.05 -7.41
N GLY A 47 -31.87 -12.82 -7.91
CA GLY A 47 -32.40 -12.40 -9.21
C GLY A 47 -33.88 -11.98 -9.22
N GLN A 48 -34.58 -12.02 -8.09
CA GLN A 48 -35.96 -11.51 -7.99
C GLN A 48 -35.98 -10.05 -7.52
N GLN A 49 -36.90 -9.27 -8.08
CA GLN A 49 -37.11 -7.86 -7.69
C GLN A 49 -38.15 -7.70 -6.58
N GLU A 50 -39.04 -8.68 -6.42
CA GLU A 50 -40.08 -8.67 -5.37
C GLU A 50 -39.63 -9.49 -4.15
N PRO A 51 -39.95 -9.03 -2.92
CA PRO A 51 -39.61 -9.77 -1.73
C PRO A 51 -40.43 -11.07 -1.67
N CYS A 52 -39.73 -12.18 -1.47
CA CYS A 52 -40.35 -13.48 -1.26
C CYS A 52 -40.79 -13.70 0.19
N MET A 53 -40.29 -12.87 1.12
CA MET A 53 -40.63 -12.88 2.54
C MET A 53 -40.48 -11.47 3.11
N GLU A 54 -41.35 -11.13 4.05
CA GLU A 54 -41.25 -9.89 4.80
C GLU A 54 -41.51 -10.18 6.28
N ILE A 55 -40.68 -9.62 7.14
CA ILE A 55 -40.76 -9.77 8.59
C ILE A 55 -40.80 -8.38 9.22
N THR A 56 -41.97 -7.94 9.67
CA THR A 56 -42.10 -6.74 10.49
C THR A 56 -41.50 -7.00 11.88
N LEU A 57 -40.54 -6.18 12.28
CA LEU A 57 -39.81 -6.32 13.54
C LEU A 57 -40.72 -5.90 14.71
N PRO A 58 -40.99 -6.79 15.68
CA PRO A 58 -41.79 -6.42 16.84
C PRO A 58 -41.08 -5.34 17.68
N ARG A 59 -41.79 -4.27 18.07
CA ARG A 59 -41.23 -3.20 18.94
C ARG A 59 -40.60 -3.73 20.23
N ARG A 60 -41.14 -4.82 20.79
CA ARG A 60 -40.59 -5.50 21.98
C ARG A 60 -39.19 -6.13 21.77
N TYR A 61 -38.70 -6.21 20.54
CA TYR A 61 -37.36 -6.70 20.19
C TYR A 61 -36.35 -5.55 19.97
N ARG A 62 -36.75 -4.32 20.29
CA ARG A 62 -35.88 -3.14 20.27
C ARG A 62 -35.24 -2.93 21.64
N THR A 63 -33.94 -2.68 21.66
CA THR A 63 -33.17 -2.28 22.85
C THR A 63 -32.48 -0.94 22.56
N GLY A 64 -32.91 0.13 23.22
CA GLY A 64 -32.47 1.49 22.87
C GLY A 64 -32.84 1.83 21.42
N ASN A 65 -31.85 2.11 20.57
CA ASN A 65 -32.03 2.33 19.13
C ASN A 65 -31.66 1.12 18.27
N VAL A 66 -31.42 -0.04 18.88
CA VAL A 66 -31.05 -1.26 18.15
C VAL A 66 -32.25 -2.18 18.04
N TRP A 67 -32.60 -2.55 16.81
CA TRP A 67 -33.60 -3.57 16.51
C TRP A 67 -32.89 -4.89 16.27
N ALA A 68 -33.25 -5.95 17.01
CA ALA A 68 -32.59 -7.25 16.87
C ALA A 68 -33.59 -8.40 16.76
N VAL A 69 -33.49 -9.21 15.70
CA VAL A 69 -34.34 -10.38 15.49
C VAL A 69 -33.51 -11.58 15.08
N THR A 70 -33.79 -12.75 15.66
CA THR A 70 -33.29 -14.01 15.11
C THR A 70 -34.36 -14.64 14.22
N VAL A 71 -34.00 -14.88 12.96
CA VAL A 71 -34.81 -15.59 11.97
C VAL A 71 -34.37 -17.05 11.93
N MET A 72 -35.27 -17.96 12.32
CA MET A 72 -35.00 -19.40 12.43
C MET A 72 -35.09 -20.09 11.06
N GLN A 73 -34.21 -19.71 10.14
CA GLN A 73 -34.09 -20.29 8.81
C GLN A 73 -32.61 -20.54 8.51
N PRO A 74 -32.11 -21.78 8.58
CA PRO A 74 -30.67 -22.04 8.43
C PRO A 74 -30.15 -21.73 7.01
N LYS A 75 -30.99 -21.82 5.97
CA LYS A 75 -30.60 -21.66 4.56
C LYS A 75 -30.70 -20.22 4.03
N LEU A 76 -30.48 -19.20 4.87
CA LEU A 76 -30.60 -17.80 4.43
C LEU A 76 -29.46 -17.32 3.53
N SER A 77 -28.32 -18.01 3.46
CA SER A 77 -27.19 -17.64 2.59
C SER A 77 -27.52 -17.63 1.08
N SER A 78 -28.62 -18.26 0.66
CA SER A 78 -29.12 -18.19 -0.71
C SER A 78 -30.02 -16.97 -0.99
N PHE A 79 -30.35 -16.18 0.02
CA PHE A 79 -31.22 -15.02 -0.07
C PHE A 79 -30.41 -13.72 0.01
N ALA A 80 -30.98 -12.66 -0.55
CA ALA A 80 -30.60 -11.29 -0.27
C ALA A 80 -31.61 -10.68 0.70
N TYR A 81 -31.26 -9.59 1.36
CA TYR A 81 -32.17 -8.88 2.26
C TYR A 81 -32.02 -7.35 2.16
N ARG A 82 -33.03 -6.62 2.63
CA ARG A 82 -32.94 -5.18 2.88
C ARG A 82 -33.87 -4.80 4.04
N TYR A 83 -33.69 -3.59 4.54
CA TYR A 83 -34.58 -3.01 5.53
C TYR A 83 -35.56 -2.03 4.89
N ARG A 84 -36.76 -1.96 5.46
CA ARG A 84 -37.78 -0.95 5.17
C ARG A 84 -38.21 -0.27 6.47
N GLN A 85 -38.12 1.05 6.52
CA GLN A 85 -38.61 1.88 7.62
C GLN A 85 -39.65 2.85 7.05
N GLY A 86 -40.91 2.67 7.44
CA GLY A 86 -42.02 3.37 6.79
C GLY A 86 -42.05 3.10 5.27
N GLU A 87 -41.92 4.15 4.47
CA GLU A 87 -41.83 4.07 3.00
C GLU A 87 -40.39 3.96 2.47
N ARG A 88 -39.38 4.21 3.33
CA ARG A 88 -37.97 4.20 2.93
C ARG A 88 -37.41 2.79 2.96
N THR A 89 -36.73 2.39 1.90
CA THR A 89 -35.94 1.13 1.85
C THR A 89 -34.45 1.44 1.76
N PHE A 90 -33.62 0.57 2.33
CA PHE A 90 -32.16 0.72 2.30
C PHE A 90 -31.46 -0.61 2.58
N ALA A 91 -30.23 -0.74 2.07
CA ALA A 91 -29.35 -1.85 2.37
C ALA A 91 -28.79 -1.73 3.79
N ASP A 92 -28.47 -2.87 4.40
CA ASP A 92 -27.86 -2.92 5.72
C ASP A 92 -26.43 -2.32 5.70
N PRO A 93 -26.14 -1.26 6.47
CA PRO A 93 -24.79 -0.69 6.57
C PRO A 93 -23.73 -1.69 7.09
N TRP A 94 -24.19 -2.76 7.76
CA TRP A 94 -23.38 -3.85 8.29
C TRP A 94 -23.39 -5.09 7.39
N ALA A 95 -23.93 -4.97 6.17
CA ALA A 95 -23.99 -6.10 5.25
C ALA A 95 -22.56 -6.56 4.89
N PRO A 96 -22.24 -7.86 5.08
CA PRO A 96 -20.93 -8.39 4.74
C PRO A 96 -20.74 -8.59 3.22
N LEU A 97 -21.83 -8.52 2.46
CA LEU A 97 -21.88 -8.57 1.00
C LEU A 97 -22.95 -7.58 0.53
N LEU A 98 -22.74 -6.94 -0.62
CA LEU A 98 -23.74 -6.11 -1.25
C LEU A 98 -23.99 -6.56 -2.68
N TRP A 99 -25.26 -6.64 -3.07
CA TRP A 99 -25.70 -6.96 -4.42
C TRP A 99 -26.49 -5.79 -5.01
N GLY A 100 -26.55 -5.74 -6.35
CA GLY A 100 -27.31 -4.72 -7.08
C GLY A 100 -26.49 -3.52 -7.57
N LYS A 101 -25.22 -3.40 -7.14
CA LYS A 101 -24.26 -2.44 -7.72
C LYS A 101 -23.83 -2.98 -9.10
N GLY A 102 -23.89 -2.12 -10.13
CA GLY A 102 -23.56 -2.48 -11.51
C GLY A 102 -22.06 -2.70 -11.75
N ALA A 103 -21.64 -2.62 -13.02
CA ALA A 103 -20.22 -2.59 -13.36
C ALA A 103 -19.56 -1.33 -12.80
N PHE A 104 -18.23 -1.33 -12.63
CA PHE A 104 -17.49 -0.12 -12.26
C PHE A 104 -17.76 1.00 -13.28
N GLY A 105 -17.99 2.22 -12.79
CA GLY A 105 -18.42 3.38 -13.55
C GLY A 105 -19.93 3.44 -13.81
N THR A 106 -20.76 2.59 -13.19
CA THR A 106 -22.22 2.71 -13.30
C THR A 106 -22.69 3.91 -12.49
N LYS A 107 -23.57 4.74 -13.06
CA LYS A 107 -24.10 5.91 -12.36
C LYS A 107 -25.13 5.52 -11.30
N PRO A 108 -25.30 6.33 -10.24
CA PRO A 108 -26.28 6.05 -9.19
C PRO A 108 -27.72 5.88 -9.68
N GLU A 109 -28.10 6.60 -10.73
CA GLU A 109 -29.43 6.54 -11.36
C GLU A 109 -29.73 5.17 -11.98
N ASP A 110 -28.68 4.45 -12.39
CA ASP A 110 -28.75 3.18 -13.12
C ASP A 110 -28.52 1.97 -12.18
N TYR A 111 -28.37 2.21 -10.88
CA TYR A 111 -28.20 1.12 -9.93
C TYR A 111 -29.46 0.26 -9.82
N GLY A 112 -29.24 -1.04 -9.67
CA GLY A 112 -30.28 -1.95 -9.22
C GLY A 112 -30.61 -1.71 -7.75
N MET A 113 -31.63 -2.42 -7.27
CA MET A 113 -31.95 -2.47 -5.85
C MET A 113 -30.75 -2.97 -5.04
N PHE A 114 -30.27 -2.14 -4.11
CA PHE A 114 -29.23 -2.55 -3.18
C PHE A 114 -29.76 -3.54 -2.16
N LEU A 115 -29.11 -4.70 -2.08
CA LEU A 115 -29.47 -5.77 -1.17
C LEU A 115 -28.24 -6.21 -0.40
N GLY A 116 -28.41 -6.41 0.91
CA GLY A 116 -27.45 -7.13 1.74
C GLY A 116 -27.43 -8.61 1.35
N GLY A 117 -26.23 -9.16 1.23
CA GLY A 117 -25.99 -10.59 1.13
C GLY A 117 -25.49 -11.14 2.46
N ILE A 118 -25.63 -12.44 2.64
CA ILE A 118 -25.17 -13.15 3.84
C ILE A 118 -23.93 -13.96 3.46
N LEU A 119 -22.83 -13.78 4.20
CA LEU A 119 -21.62 -14.58 3.98
C LEU A 119 -21.91 -16.05 4.28
N PRO A 120 -21.65 -16.98 3.33
CA PRO A 120 -21.71 -18.41 3.59
C PRO A 120 -20.67 -18.83 4.63
N GLU A 121 -20.91 -19.97 5.30
CA GLU A 121 -19.85 -20.63 6.06
C GLU A 121 -18.70 -21.03 5.12
N GLY A 122 -17.48 -20.77 5.59
CA GLY A 122 -16.26 -21.24 4.97
C GLY A 122 -15.35 -21.82 6.04
N GLU A 123 -14.43 -22.67 5.60
CA GLU A 123 -13.32 -23.10 6.46
C GLU A 123 -12.46 -21.90 6.84
N VAL A 124 -11.88 -21.98 8.02
CA VAL A 124 -10.96 -20.99 8.53
C VAL A 124 -9.56 -21.44 8.20
N SER A 125 -8.88 -20.70 7.32
CA SER A 125 -7.46 -20.95 7.03
C SER A 125 -6.56 -20.60 8.21
N GLU A 126 -5.45 -21.33 8.35
CA GLU A 126 -4.40 -21.01 9.31
C GLU A 126 -3.74 -19.68 8.93
N LEU A 127 -3.34 -18.91 9.95
CA LEU A 127 -2.63 -17.65 9.75
C LEU A 127 -1.13 -17.91 9.60
N PRO A 128 -0.47 -17.34 8.58
CA PRO A 128 0.98 -17.42 8.48
C PRO A 128 1.65 -16.62 9.61
N SER A 129 2.94 -16.90 9.83
CA SER A 129 3.74 -16.06 10.74
C SER A 129 3.88 -14.65 10.15
N PRO A 130 3.63 -13.58 10.94
CA PRO A 130 3.78 -12.22 10.45
C PRO A 130 5.23 -11.91 10.04
N ILE A 131 5.39 -11.21 8.93
CA ILE A 131 6.68 -10.73 8.45
C ILE A 131 7.08 -9.48 9.25
N SER A 132 8.29 -9.41 9.79
CA SER A 132 8.77 -8.24 10.52
C SER A 132 8.92 -7.03 9.60
N PHE A 133 8.69 -5.81 10.09
CA PHE A 133 8.73 -4.59 9.27
C PHE A 133 10.04 -4.42 8.49
N GLU A 134 11.17 -4.73 9.11
CA GLU A 134 12.48 -4.64 8.49
C GLU A 134 12.64 -5.57 7.28
N ASP A 135 12.00 -6.75 7.28
CA ASP A 135 12.08 -7.73 6.19
C ASP A 135 11.01 -7.53 5.11
N MET A 136 10.09 -6.59 5.33
CA MET A 136 9.02 -6.31 4.38
C MET A 136 9.54 -5.57 3.13
N VAL A 137 9.02 -5.96 1.98
CA VAL A 137 9.02 -5.19 0.73
C VAL A 137 7.57 -5.06 0.29
N ILE A 138 7.02 -3.86 0.47
CA ILE A 138 5.61 -3.57 0.21
C ILE A 138 5.41 -3.23 -1.27
N TYR A 139 4.34 -3.73 -1.86
CA TYR A 139 3.96 -3.44 -3.23
C TYR A 139 2.51 -2.96 -3.29
N LYS A 140 2.32 -1.67 -3.58
CA LYS A 140 1.00 -1.03 -3.57
C LYS A 140 0.33 -1.10 -4.94
N VAL A 141 -0.89 -1.61 -5.00
CA VAL A 141 -1.63 -1.77 -6.26
C VAL A 141 -3.09 -1.32 -6.15
N HIS A 142 -3.63 -0.83 -7.26
CA HIS A 142 -5.07 -0.69 -7.45
C HIS A 142 -5.64 -1.99 -8.04
N VAL A 143 -6.56 -2.67 -7.34
CA VAL A 143 -7.13 -3.98 -7.75
C VAL A 143 -7.59 -3.95 -9.21
N ARG A 144 -8.37 -2.93 -9.58
CA ARG A 144 -8.81 -2.69 -10.95
C ARG A 144 -7.66 -2.30 -11.90
N GLY A 145 -7.05 -1.13 -11.68
CA GLY A 145 -6.04 -0.56 -12.57
C GLY A 145 -4.89 -1.48 -12.94
N TYR A 146 -4.43 -2.27 -11.97
CA TYR A 146 -3.25 -3.09 -12.12
C TYR A 146 -3.40 -4.13 -13.23
N THR A 147 -4.62 -4.58 -13.56
CA THR A 147 -4.81 -5.64 -14.56
C THR A 147 -5.78 -5.30 -15.69
N MET A 148 -6.35 -4.07 -15.71
CA MET A 148 -7.32 -3.64 -16.73
C MET A 148 -6.75 -3.62 -18.15
N GLN A 149 -5.47 -3.29 -18.31
CA GLN A 149 -4.85 -3.21 -19.64
C GLN A 149 -4.75 -4.61 -20.29
N LYS A 150 -4.95 -4.70 -21.61
CA LYS A 150 -4.89 -5.99 -22.35
C LYS A 150 -3.57 -6.73 -22.16
N ASN A 151 -2.46 -6.01 -22.02
CA ASN A 151 -1.12 -6.59 -21.91
C ASN A 151 -0.81 -7.14 -20.51
N SER A 152 -1.72 -6.98 -19.54
CA SER A 152 -1.63 -7.66 -18.24
C SER A 152 -1.67 -9.18 -18.39
N LYS A 153 -2.23 -9.70 -19.48
CA LYS A 153 -2.37 -11.13 -19.83
C LYS A 153 -3.21 -11.97 -18.86
N VAL A 154 -3.93 -11.34 -17.93
CA VAL A 154 -4.83 -12.06 -17.01
C VAL A 154 -6.17 -12.35 -17.69
N LYS A 155 -6.88 -13.40 -17.25
CA LYS A 155 -8.18 -13.77 -17.82
C LYS A 155 -9.30 -12.83 -17.36
N LYS A 156 -9.28 -12.45 -16.09
CA LYS A 156 -10.33 -11.61 -15.46
C LYS A 156 -9.78 -10.23 -15.09
N LYS A 157 -9.64 -9.38 -16.09
CA LYS A 157 -9.05 -8.04 -15.95
C LYS A 157 -9.81 -7.17 -14.96
N GLY A 158 -9.07 -6.43 -14.15
CA GLY A 158 -9.59 -5.46 -13.20
C GLY A 158 -10.36 -6.05 -12.03
N THR A 159 -10.03 -7.29 -11.63
CA THR A 159 -10.72 -8.02 -10.57
C THR A 159 -9.76 -8.68 -9.58
N PHE A 160 -10.25 -9.10 -8.42
CA PHE A 160 -9.48 -9.88 -7.45
C PHE A 160 -8.87 -11.15 -8.07
N ARG A 161 -9.62 -11.90 -8.88
CA ARG A 161 -9.10 -13.06 -9.61
C ARG A 161 -8.01 -12.72 -10.61
N GLY A 162 -8.15 -11.59 -11.32
CA GLY A 162 -7.10 -11.10 -12.21
C GLY A 162 -5.82 -10.76 -11.45
N LEU A 163 -5.95 -10.18 -10.26
CA LEU A 163 -4.82 -9.87 -9.41
C LEU A 163 -4.17 -11.14 -8.83
N GLN A 164 -4.97 -12.15 -8.46
CA GLN A 164 -4.47 -13.46 -8.01
C GLN A 164 -3.57 -14.13 -9.06
N GLU A 165 -3.88 -14.00 -10.36
CA GLU A 165 -3.02 -14.50 -11.46
C GLU A 165 -1.63 -13.84 -11.50
N LYS A 166 -1.40 -12.73 -10.77
CA LYS A 166 -0.11 -12.02 -10.67
C LYS A 166 0.75 -12.43 -9.48
N ILE A 167 0.27 -13.27 -8.58
CA ILE A 167 1.05 -13.74 -7.42
C ILE A 167 2.42 -14.33 -7.83
N PRO A 168 2.53 -15.19 -8.86
CA PRO A 168 3.85 -15.69 -9.30
C PRO A 168 4.82 -14.56 -9.69
N TYR A 169 4.31 -13.51 -10.34
CA TYR A 169 5.10 -12.34 -10.71
C TYR A 169 5.58 -11.56 -9.48
N PHE A 170 4.72 -11.39 -8.46
CA PHE A 170 5.11 -10.71 -7.22
C PHE A 170 6.19 -11.48 -6.46
N ARG A 171 6.08 -12.82 -6.40
CA ARG A 171 7.11 -13.68 -5.81
C ARG A 171 8.44 -13.56 -6.56
N GLU A 172 8.39 -13.58 -7.89
CA GLU A 172 9.58 -13.42 -8.73
C GLU A 172 10.23 -12.04 -8.55
N LEU A 173 9.42 -10.99 -8.34
CA LEU A 173 9.89 -9.64 -8.03
C LEU A 173 10.55 -9.56 -6.64
N GLY A 174 10.20 -10.47 -5.73
CA GLY A 174 10.70 -10.50 -4.35
C GLY A 174 9.84 -9.72 -3.36
N ILE A 175 8.59 -9.42 -3.71
CA ILE A 175 7.63 -8.74 -2.82
C ILE A 175 7.23 -9.66 -1.67
N THR A 176 7.02 -9.10 -0.49
CA THR A 176 6.56 -9.84 0.69
C THR A 176 5.15 -9.46 1.12
N SER A 177 4.69 -8.26 0.80
CA SER A 177 3.41 -7.74 1.27
C SER A 177 2.73 -6.98 0.15
N LEU A 178 1.52 -7.41 -0.23
CA LEU A 178 0.71 -6.77 -1.25
C LEU A 178 -0.27 -5.80 -0.57
N GLU A 179 -0.20 -4.53 -0.91
CA GLU A 179 -1.07 -3.49 -0.38
C GLU A 179 -2.12 -3.09 -1.42
N LEU A 180 -3.39 -3.29 -1.07
CA LEU A 180 -4.52 -2.95 -1.90
C LEU A 180 -5.01 -1.55 -1.56
N MET A 181 -5.08 -0.67 -2.56
CA MET A 181 -5.92 0.54 -2.51
C MET A 181 -7.38 0.16 -2.17
N PRO A 182 -8.24 1.11 -1.74
CA PRO A 182 -9.58 0.83 -1.23
C PRO A 182 -10.33 -0.25 -2.02
N ALA A 183 -10.56 -1.38 -1.36
CA ALA A 183 -11.24 -2.54 -1.92
C ALA A 183 -12.48 -2.95 -1.09
N TYR A 184 -12.86 -2.13 -0.11
CA TYR A 184 -14.20 -2.14 0.47
C TYR A 184 -15.19 -1.48 -0.51
N GLU A 185 -16.48 -1.69 -0.29
CA GLU A 185 -17.51 -1.15 -1.17
C GLU A 185 -17.68 0.36 -0.94
N PHE A 186 -17.59 1.15 -2.00
CA PHE A 186 -17.74 2.60 -1.98
C PHE A 186 -18.52 3.06 -3.22
N GLN A 187 -19.07 4.27 -3.14
CA GLN A 187 -19.73 4.87 -4.30
C GLN A 187 -18.71 5.55 -5.20
N GLU A 188 -18.74 5.17 -6.48
CA GLU A 188 -17.82 5.65 -7.50
C GLU A 188 -18.18 7.07 -7.96
N TYR A 189 -19.43 7.49 -7.79
CA TYR A 189 -19.84 8.88 -8.01
C TYR A 189 -20.34 9.46 -6.68
N PRO A 190 -19.91 10.69 -6.31
CA PRO A 190 -20.41 11.32 -5.10
C PRO A 190 -21.91 11.60 -5.24
N LEU A 191 -22.70 11.25 -4.21
CA LEU A 191 -24.10 11.62 -4.15
C LEU A 191 -24.21 13.16 -4.19
N ARG A 192 -25.06 13.69 -5.08
CA ARG A 192 -25.34 15.14 -5.14
C ARG A 192 -25.71 15.63 -3.74
N GLN A 193 -24.90 16.53 -3.18
CA GLN A 193 -25.30 17.24 -1.96
C GLN A 193 -26.42 18.22 -2.32
N GLU A 194 -27.61 18.05 -1.75
CA GLU A 194 -28.75 18.95 -1.95
C GLU A 194 -28.54 20.36 -1.35
N LYS A 195 -27.48 20.59 -0.57
CA LYS A 195 -27.22 21.88 0.09
C LYS A 195 -25.96 22.55 -0.44
N ALA A 196 -26.10 23.26 -1.55
CA ALA A 196 -25.19 24.37 -1.83
C ALA A 196 -25.29 25.39 -0.69
N ALA A 197 -24.17 25.71 -0.04
CA ALA A 197 -24.10 26.85 0.87
C ALA A 197 -24.60 28.10 0.15
N ARG A 198 -25.48 28.88 0.79
CA ARG A 198 -26.24 30.02 0.24
C ARG A 198 -25.42 31.13 -0.46
N TYR A 199 -24.08 31.04 -0.49
CA TYR A 199 -23.18 32.07 -1.01
C TYR A 199 -22.11 31.59 -1.99
N GLN A 200 -22.18 30.35 -2.51
CA GLN A 200 -21.34 29.93 -3.63
C GLN A 200 -22.21 29.72 -4.87
N PRO A 201 -22.01 30.48 -5.97
CA PRO A 201 -22.65 30.14 -7.23
C PRO A 201 -22.14 28.75 -7.64
N ALA A 202 -23.05 27.78 -7.67
CA ALA A 202 -22.79 26.46 -8.18
C ALA A 202 -22.51 26.57 -9.68
N SER A 203 -21.24 26.70 -10.06
CA SER A 203 -20.80 26.02 -11.26
C SER A 203 -20.74 24.54 -10.88
N PRO A 204 -21.63 23.68 -11.40
CA PRO A 204 -21.48 22.27 -11.16
C PRO A 204 -20.16 21.85 -11.81
N ALA A 205 -19.14 21.62 -10.98
CA ALA A 205 -18.00 20.85 -11.45
C ALA A 205 -18.56 19.54 -12.02
N PRO A 206 -18.09 19.08 -13.19
CA PRO A 206 -18.57 17.84 -13.77
C PRO A 206 -18.48 16.73 -12.72
N GLU A 207 -19.52 15.90 -12.64
CA GLU A 207 -19.59 14.78 -11.70
C GLU A 207 -18.42 13.82 -12.00
N LYS A 208 -17.46 13.72 -11.06
CA LYS A 208 -16.23 12.96 -11.27
C LYS A 208 -16.36 11.56 -10.70
N LEU A 209 -15.90 10.61 -11.49
CA LEU A 209 -15.69 9.24 -11.04
C LEU A 209 -14.57 9.24 -9.99
N ASN A 210 -14.80 8.62 -8.84
CA ASN A 210 -13.79 8.28 -7.87
C ASN A 210 -13.22 6.91 -8.24
N TYR A 211 -12.09 6.94 -8.94
CA TYR A 211 -11.40 5.73 -9.35
C TYR A 211 -10.67 5.08 -8.17
N TRP A 212 -9.93 5.85 -7.37
CA TRP A 212 -9.13 5.32 -6.25
C TRP A 212 -9.95 4.71 -5.11
N GLY A 213 -11.14 5.26 -4.83
CA GLY A 213 -12.04 4.72 -3.81
C GLY A 213 -11.85 5.24 -2.39
N TYR A 214 -11.00 6.25 -2.16
CA TYR A 214 -10.88 6.93 -0.86
C TYR A 214 -12.13 7.78 -0.57
N ALA A 215 -13.20 7.13 -0.14
CA ALA A 215 -14.48 7.73 0.18
C ALA A 215 -15.19 6.96 1.29
N PRO A 216 -16.21 7.55 1.94
CA PRO A 216 -17.11 6.81 2.81
C PRO A 216 -17.72 5.62 2.07
N GLY A 217 -17.80 4.47 2.74
CA GLY A 217 -18.25 3.24 2.11
C GLY A 217 -19.06 2.33 3.01
N ASP A 218 -19.54 1.25 2.39
CA ASP A 218 -20.17 0.11 3.03
C ASP A 218 -19.05 -0.84 3.52
N TYR A 219 -18.39 -0.47 4.62
CA TYR A 219 -17.07 -0.99 5.00
C TYR A 219 -16.97 -2.50 5.26
N PHE A 220 -18.08 -3.20 5.50
CA PHE A 220 -18.11 -4.65 5.71
C PHE A 220 -18.16 -5.45 4.40
N ALA A 221 -18.48 -4.78 3.28
CA ALA A 221 -18.58 -5.44 1.99
C ALA A 221 -17.31 -5.20 1.17
N PRO A 222 -16.75 -6.23 0.51
CA PRO A 222 -15.76 -6.03 -0.55
C PRO A 222 -16.39 -5.35 -1.77
N LYS A 223 -15.58 -4.60 -2.53
CA LYS A 223 -16.03 -3.89 -3.74
C LYS A 223 -16.57 -4.88 -4.77
N THR A 224 -17.87 -4.80 -5.02
CA THR A 224 -18.58 -5.73 -5.89
C THR A 224 -18.09 -5.64 -7.34
N SER A 225 -17.78 -4.42 -7.80
CA SER A 225 -17.31 -4.16 -9.16
C SER A 225 -15.86 -4.60 -9.41
N TYR A 226 -15.14 -5.07 -8.38
CA TYR A 226 -13.84 -5.76 -8.51
C TYR A 226 -13.97 -7.29 -8.51
N CYS A 227 -15.18 -7.83 -8.51
CA CYS A 227 -15.43 -9.28 -8.57
C CYS A 227 -15.62 -9.74 -10.02
N ALA A 228 -14.95 -10.81 -10.41
CA ALA A 228 -15.13 -11.43 -11.72
C ALA A 228 -16.37 -12.34 -11.80
N GLY A 229 -16.78 -12.88 -10.66
CA GLY A 229 -17.91 -13.79 -10.49
C GLY A 229 -19.14 -13.11 -9.89
N LYS A 230 -19.79 -13.82 -8.96
CA LYS A 230 -21.01 -13.37 -8.26
C LYS A 230 -20.86 -13.36 -6.74
N ASP A 231 -19.66 -13.64 -6.25
CA ASP A 231 -19.36 -13.77 -4.82
C ASP A 231 -18.05 -13.02 -4.53
N PRO A 232 -18.14 -11.69 -4.30
CA PRO A 232 -16.96 -10.87 -4.03
C PRO A 232 -16.27 -11.29 -2.72
N GLY A 233 -17.02 -11.77 -1.73
CA GLY A 233 -16.45 -12.28 -0.48
C GLY A 233 -15.56 -13.50 -0.72
N ARG A 234 -16.02 -14.47 -1.52
CA ARG A 234 -15.20 -15.63 -1.87
C ARG A 234 -13.95 -15.26 -2.66
N GLU A 235 -14.04 -14.34 -3.62
CA GLU A 235 -12.86 -13.94 -4.41
C GLU A 235 -11.80 -13.21 -3.57
N VAL A 236 -12.20 -12.44 -2.57
CA VAL A 236 -11.24 -11.84 -1.62
C VAL A 236 -10.58 -12.93 -0.76
N LYS A 237 -11.36 -13.90 -0.23
CA LYS A 237 -10.79 -15.02 0.53
C LYS A 237 -9.78 -15.82 -0.31
N ASP A 238 -10.14 -16.18 -1.54
CA ASP A 238 -9.28 -16.91 -2.47
C ASP A 238 -7.99 -16.13 -2.77
N LEU A 239 -8.05 -14.80 -2.89
CA LEU A 239 -6.87 -13.95 -3.10
C LEU A 239 -5.95 -13.95 -1.86
N VAL A 240 -6.51 -13.76 -0.67
CA VAL A 240 -5.72 -13.71 0.58
C VAL A 240 -5.09 -15.08 0.87
N GLU A 241 -5.85 -16.17 0.74
CA GLU A 241 -5.34 -17.53 0.88
C GLU A 241 -4.18 -17.81 -0.09
N ALA A 242 -4.32 -17.42 -1.36
CA ALA A 242 -3.26 -17.60 -2.35
C ALA A 242 -2.01 -16.74 -2.06
N LEU A 243 -2.16 -15.56 -1.44
CA LEU A 243 -1.04 -14.76 -0.97
C LEU A 243 -0.34 -15.44 0.21
N HIS A 244 -1.09 -15.96 1.18
CA HIS A 244 -0.55 -16.68 2.32
C HIS A 244 0.20 -17.95 1.90
N GLU A 245 -0.35 -18.73 0.96
CA GLU A 245 0.32 -19.90 0.36
C GLU A 245 1.63 -19.52 -0.38
N ALA A 246 1.70 -18.29 -0.90
CA ALA A 246 2.89 -17.73 -1.51
C ALA A 246 3.91 -17.15 -0.52
N GLY A 247 3.60 -17.16 0.79
CA GLY A 247 4.42 -16.53 1.84
C GLY A 247 4.35 -15.01 1.83
N MET A 248 3.21 -14.44 1.40
CA MET A 248 3.00 -13.01 1.29
C MET A 248 1.85 -12.53 2.18
N GLU A 249 1.95 -11.30 2.68
CA GLU A 249 0.88 -10.65 3.45
C GLU A 249 -0.08 -9.86 2.54
N CYS A 250 -1.34 -9.78 2.95
CA CYS A 250 -2.34 -8.91 2.33
C CYS A 250 -2.63 -7.71 3.23
N LEU A 251 -2.35 -6.50 2.74
CA LEU A 251 -2.63 -5.23 3.39
C LEU A 251 -3.76 -4.51 2.65
N MET A 252 -4.59 -3.74 3.36
CA MET A 252 -5.71 -3.02 2.76
C MET A 252 -5.83 -1.58 3.24
N ASP A 253 -6.05 -0.66 2.30
CA ASP A 253 -6.37 0.72 2.56
C ASP A 253 -7.84 0.90 2.98
N PHE A 254 -8.04 1.67 4.06
CA PHE A 254 -9.33 2.14 4.52
C PHE A 254 -9.33 3.65 4.72
N TYR A 255 -10.35 4.32 4.19
CA TYR A 255 -10.62 5.73 4.49
C TYR A 255 -11.83 5.85 5.42
N PHE A 256 -11.59 6.43 6.59
CA PHE A 256 -12.57 6.62 7.65
C PHE A 256 -12.78 8.13 7.90
N PRO A 257 -13.91 8.72 7.47
CA PRO A 257 -14.17 10.15 7.63
C PRO A 257 -14.39 10.52 9.11
N GLY A 258 -14.25 11.80 9.46
CA GLY A 258 -14.28 12.26 10.84
C GLY A 258 -15.60 12.01 11.59
N GLU A 259 -16.71 11.82 10.86
CA GLU A 259 -18.03 11.54 11.42
C GLU A 259 -18.21 10.06 11.83
N ILE A 260 -17.28 9.17 11.45
CA ILE A 260 -17.40 7.76 11.79
C ILE A 260 -17.11 7.54 13.27
N ARG A 261 -17.89 6.67 13.91
CA ARG A 261 -17.66 6.35 15.32
C ARG A 261 -16.43 5.44 15.48
N PRO A 262 -15.60 5.64 16.52
CA PRO A 262 -14.41 4.80 16.74
C PRO A 262 -14.72 3.31 16.91
N ASP A 263 -15.86 2.96 17.52
CA ASP A 263 -16.29 1.57 17.71
C ASP A 263 -16.65 0.88 16.40
N LEU A 264 -17.17 1.63 15.40
CA LEU A 264 -17.45 1.10 14.07
C LEU A 264 -16.15 0.75 13.35
N THR A 265 -15.16 1.65 13.38
CA THR A 265 -13.82 1.38 12.82
C THR A 265 -13.23 0.09 13.41
N LEU A 266 -13.28 -0.07 14.73
CA LEU A 266 -12.79 -1.28 15.39
C LEU A 266 -13.52 -2.54 14.93
N GLN A 267 -14.85 -2.49 14.81
CA GLN A 267 -15.66 -3.62 14.37
C GLN A 267 -15.40 -4.01 12.91
N VAL A 268 -15.20 -3.03 12.02
CA VAL A 268 -14.81 -3.25 10.62
C VAL A 268 -13.48 -4.01 10.57
N LEU A 269 -12.43 -3.52 11.25
CA LEU A 269 -11.12 -4.14 11.18
C LEU A 269 -11.11 -5.56 11.78
N ARG A 270 -11.81 -5.76 12.90
CA ARG A 270 -12.01 -7.10 13.48
C ARG A 270 -12.72 -8.05 12.51
N PHE A 271 -13.71 -7.56 11.78
CA PHE A 271 -14.42 -8.34 10.78
C PHE A 271 -13.50 -8.74 9.62
N TRP A 272 -12.72 -7.81 9.06
CA TRP A 272 -11.78 -8.13 7.97
C TRP A 272 -10.66 -9.07 8.40
N ARG A 273 -10.14 -8.92 9.62
CA ARG A 273 -9.16 -9.86 10.19
C ARG A 273 -9.76 -11.26 10.38
N ARG A 274 -10.99 -11.35 10.91
CA ARG A 274 -11.65 -12.63 11.22
C ARG A 274 -12.12 -13.37 9.97
N GLU A 275 -12.81 -12.68 9.08
CA GLU A 275 -13.49 -13.27 7.93
C GLU A 275 -12.59 -13.44 6.71
N TYR A 276 -11.75 -12.44 6.44
CA TYR A 276 -10.92 -12.37 5.23
C TYR A 276 -9.43 -12.57 5.51
N ARG A 277 -9.01 -12.67 6.78
CA ARG A 277 -7.62 -12.95 7.16
C ARG A 277 -6.62 -11.90 6.68
N VAL A 278 -7.06 -10.65 6.50
CA VAL A 278 -6.20 -9.51 6.17
C VAL A 278 -5.14 -9.32 7.26
N ASP A 279 -3.90 -9.02 6.87
CA ASP A 279 -2.73 -8.98 7.77
C ASP A 279 -2.41 -7.58 8.30
N GLY A 280 -2.84 -6.55 7.57
CA GLY A 280 -2.68 -5.18 8.01
C GLY A 280 -3.57 -4.18 7.30
N PHE A 281 -3.69 -3.02 7.93
CA PHE A 281 -4.58 -1.96 7.47
C PHE A 281 -3.85 -0.64 7.36
N VAL A 282 -3.93 -0.01 6.19
CA VAL A 282 -3.50 1.37 5.98
C VAL A 282 -4.69 2.28 6.25
N LEU A 283 -4.61 3.06 7.33
CA LEU A 283 -5.73 3.80 7.88
C LEU A 283 -5.57 5.28 7.58
N LEU A 284 -6.55 5.82 6.85
CA LEU A 284 -6.63 7.21 6.43
C LEU A 284 -7.90 7.88 6.94
N GLY A 285 -7.85 9.20 7.11
CA GLY A 285 -8.98 10.04 7.50
C GLY A 285 -9.11 10.29 9.00
N ASP A 286 -9.86 11.33 9.34
CA ASP A 286 -9.95 11.88 10.69
C ASP A 286 -10.78 11.02 11.66
N GLY A 287 -11.43 9.96 11.17
CA GLY A 287 -12.22 9.02 11.95
C GLY A 287 -11.37 7.98 12.70
N VAL A 288 -10.09 7.86 12.36
CA VAL A 288 -9.20 6.83 12.92
C VAL A 288 -8.77 7.22 14.34
N ARG A 289 -8.82 6.26 15.26
CA ARG A 289 -8.32 6.41 16.64
C ARG A 289 -7.37 5.28 16.99
N MET A 290 -6.08 5.51 16.75
CA MET A 290 -5.04 4.49 16.86
C MET A 290 -4.88 3.92 18.28
N GLU A 291 -5.21 4.69 19.34
CA GLU A 291 -5.08 4.20 20.72
C GLU A 291 -6.00 3.01 21.01
N TYR A 292 -7.19 2.97 20.40
CA TYR A 292 -8.15 1.88 20.55
C TYR A 292 -7.74 0.67 19.72
N LEU A 293 -7.27 0.90 18.49
CA LEU A 293 -6.90 -0.17 17.56
C LEU A 293 -5.64 -0.91 18.01
N ALA A 294 -4.61 -0.17 18.42
CA ALA A 294 -3.31 -0.74 18.79
C ALA A 294 -3.36 -1.56 20.10
N LYS A 295 -4.37 -1.36 20.95
CA LYS A 295 -4.55 -2.07 22.22
C LYS A 295 -5.59 -3.17 22.14
N ASP A 296 -6.18 -3.40 20.97
CA ASP A 296 -7.24 -4.37 20.80
C ASP A 296 -6.70 -5.81 20.80
N PRO A 297 -7.22 -6.72 21.65
CA PRO A 297 -6.72 -8.09 21.72
C PRO A 297 -7.02 -8.92 20.45
N MET A 298 -8.06 -8.59 19.68
CA MET A 298 -8.38 -9.31 18.43
C MET A 298 -7.51 -8.85 17.26
N LEU A 299 -6.78 -7.74 17.41
CA LEU A 299 -5.90 -7.16 16.39
C LEU A 299 -4.43 -7.13 16.85
N ALA A 300 -4.09 -7.89 17.91
CA ALA A 300 -2.75 -7.90 18.51
C ALA A 300 -1.64 -8.48 17.60
N ASP A 301 -2.02 -9.13 16.50
CA ASP A 301 -1.14 -9.68 15.47
C ASP A 301 -1.22 -8.92 14.13
N VAL A 302 -2.04 -7.87 14.07
CA VAL A 302 -2.28 -7.07 12.86
C VAL A 302 -1.28 -5.91 12.79
N LYS A 303 -0.85 -5.56 11.57
CA LYS A 303 -0.09 -4.34 11.30
C LYS A 303 -1.02 -3.17 10.97
N PHE A 304 -0.71 -2.01 11.52
CA PHE A 304 -1.40 -0.76 11.20
C PHE A 304 -0.45 0.20 10.56
N PHE A 305 -0.88 0.85 9.48
CA PHE A 305 -0.12 1.87 8.81
C PHE A 305 -0.89 3.17 8.79
N CYS A 306 -0.21 4.29 8.96
CA CYS A 306 -0.83 5.60 8.98
C CYS A 306 0.14 6.68 8.45
N PRO A 307 -0.38 7.83 7.98
CA PRO A 307 0.45 8.94 7.50
C PRO A 307 1.22 9.66 8.63
N GLY A 308 0.87 9.38 9.88
CA GLY A 308 1.56 9.86 11.08
C GLY A 308 0.98 9.21 12.32
N CYS A 309 1.81 8.90 13.31
CA CYS A 309 1.32 8.41 14.60
C CYS A 309 2.26 8.78 15.74
N ASP A 310 1.71 9.38 16.79
CA ASP A 310 2.44 9.58 18.03
C ASP A 310 2.43 8.28 18.86
N ILE A 311 3.50 7.51 18.71
CA ILE A 311 3.73 6.28 19.47
C ILE A 311 3.77 6.53 20.97
N ARG A 312 4.23 7.72 21.41
CA ARG A 312 4.25 8.08 22.84
C ARG A 312 2.86 8.34 23.36
N GLN A 313 1.94 8.86 22.55
CA GLN A 313 0.53 8.99 22.93
C GLN A 313 -0.11 7.62 23.19
N ILE A 314 0.28 6.59 22.43
CA ILE A 314 -0.28 5.24 22.55
C ILE A 314 0.33 4.46 23.72
N TYR A 315 1.67 4.42 23.79
CA TYR A 315 2.42 3.54 24.71
C TYR A 315 3.16 4.29 25.84
N GLY A 316 3.08 5.62 25.88
CA GLY A 316 3.84 6.45 26.82
C GLY A 316 5.34 6.37 26.56
N ASN A 317 6.13 6.23 27.63
CA ASN A 317 7.59 6.08 27.55
C ASN A 317 8.04 4.63 27.31
N ARG A 318 7.10 3.68 27.12
CA ARG A 318 7.41 2.27 26.89
C ARG A 318 7.43 1.99 25.40
N LEU A 319 8.36 1.13 24.97
CA LEU A 319 8.31 0.56 23.64
C LEU A 319 7.19 -0.49 23.56
N PRO A 320 6.53 -0.64 22.41
CA PRO A 320 5.57 -1.71 22.22
C PRO A 320 6.27 -3.07 22.28
N GLN A 321 5.54 -4.11 22.70
CA GLN A 321 6.08 -5.48 22.75
C GLN A 321 6.42 -6.01 21.36
N LYS A 322 5.65 -5.58 20.36
CA LYS A 322 5.85 -5.89 18.94
C LYS A 322 5.69 -4.62 18.13
N LYS A 323 6.49 -4.48 17.09
CA LYS A 323 6.40 -3.38 16.13
C LYS A 323 5.16 -3.62 15.25
N GLN A 324 4.01 -3.09 15.65
CA GLN A 324 2.73 -3.25 14.94
C GLN A 324 2.35 -2.03 14.11
N ILE A 325 2.81 -0.84 14.50
CA ILE A 325 2.48 0.41 13.83
C ILE A 325 3.61 0.75 12.86
N GLY A 326 3.25 1.17 11.64
CA GLY A 326 4.13 1.72 10.63
C GLY A 326 3.68 3.11 10.18
N GLU A 327 4.63 4.01 9.96
CA GLU A 327 4.38 5.36 9.51
C GLU A 327 4.82 5.53 8.04
N TYR A 328 3.94 6.05 7.19
CA TYR A 328 4.33 6.50 5.84
C TYR A 328 5.18 7.75 5.96
N ASN A 329 6.46 7.63 5.58
CA ASN A 329 7.42 8.68 5.81
C ASN A 329 7.55 9.58 4.58
N CYS A 330 6.64 10.55 4.45
CA CYS A 330 6.71 11.59 3.40
C CYS A 330 8.03 12.39 3.47
N GLY A 331 8.59 12.56 4.68
CA GLY A 331 9.87 13.23 4.85
C GLY A 331 11.04 12.52 4.17
N PHE A 332 11.02 11.18 4.11
CA PHE A 332 12.00 10.42 3.32
C PHE A 332 11.84 10.66 1.83
N GLN A 333 10.60 10.61 1.34
CA GLN A 333 10.28 10.84 -0.07
C GLN A 333 10.84 12.19 -0.51
N ASP A 334 10.54 13.26 0.25
CA ASP A 334 10.99 14.61 -0.07
C ASP A 334 12.51 14.73 -0.03
N ALA A 335 13.15 14.27 1.04
CA ALA A 335 14.61 14.36 1.19
C ALA A 335 15.35 13.56 0.11
N MET A 336 14.91 12.33 -0.18
CA MET A 336 15.57 11.47 -1.15
C MET A 336 15.32 11.91 -2.60
N ARG A 337 14.15 12.46 -2.91
CA ARG A 337 13.88 13.05 -4.23
C ARG A 337 14.73 14.31 -4.46
N ARG A 338 14.84 15.19 -3.46
CA ARG A 338 15.70 16.39 -3.53
C ARG A 338 17.18 16.02 -3.64
N PHE A 339 17.63 15.02 -2.89
CA PHE A 339 19.00 14.49 -3.03
C PHE A 339 19.25 13.90 -4.41
N LEU A 340 18.34 13.07 -4.93
CA LEU A 340 18.40 12.49 -6.27
C LEU A 340 18.46 13.56 -7.37
N LYS A 341 17.67 14.62 -7.24
CA LYS A 341 17.66 15.79 -8.12
C LYS A 341 18.97 16.60 -8.04
N GLY A 342 19.65 16.54 -6.90
CA GLY A 342 20.87 17.30 -6.63
C GLY A 342 20.57 18.72 -6.17
N ASP A 343 19.53 18.89 -5.35
CA ASP A 343 19.28 20.14 -4.65
C ASP A 343 20.38 20.41 -3.62
N GLU A 344 20.54 21.68 -3.26
CA GLU A 344 21.48 22.11 -2.20
C GLU A 344 20.98 21.70 -0.82
N ASP A 345 21.90 21.55 0.14
CA ASP A 345 21.63 21.27 1.55
C ASP A 345 20.82 19.98 1.81
N GLN A 346 21.17 18.90 1.10
CA GLN A 346 20.49 17.61 1.24
C GLN A 346 21.28 16.55 2.03
N ILE A 347 22.57 16.79 2.32
CA ILE A 347 23.45 15.80 2.96
C ILE A 347 22.97 15.42 4.38
N ASN A 348 22.59 16.41 5.19
CA ASN A 348 22.10 16.16 6.55
C ASN A 348 20.79 15.35 6.55
N SER A 349 19.83 15.74 5.69
CA SER A 349 18.56 15.03 5.54
C SER A 349 18.78 13.59 5.05
N PHE A 350 19.68 13.40 4.08
CA PHE A 350 20.09 12.08 3.60
C PHE A 350 20.64 11.20 4.75
N GLN A 351 21.61 11.72 5.52
CA GLN A 351 22.21 10.97 6.64
C GLN A 351 21.20 10.62 7.74
N TYR A 352 20.20 11.47 7.97
CA TYR A 352 19.13 11.19 8.92
C TYR A 352 18.29 10.01 8.44
N TYR A 353 17.82 10.04 7.20
CA TYR A 353 16.88 9.05 6.68
C TYR A 353 17.52 7.71 6.32
N VAL A 354 18.78 7.69 5.86
CA VAL A 354 19.44 6.44 5.45
C VAL A 354 19.62 5.45 6.61
N LYS A 355 19.71 5.93 7.86
CA LYS A 355 19.85 5.10 9.07
C LYS A 355 18.55 4.90 9.87
N LYS A 356 17.52 5.71 9.61
CA LYS A 356 16.31 5.81 10.45
C LYS A 356 15.48 4.52 10.38
N ASN A 357 15.37 3.83 11.51
CA ASN A 357 14.40 2.76 11.74
C ASN A 357 14.05 2.64 13.24
N PRO A 358 13.14 3.46 13.78
CA PRO A 358 12.83 3.46 15.20
C PRO A 358 12.41 2.07 15.73
N ALA A 359 12.83 1.74 16.96
CA ALA A 359 12.50 0.45 17.57
C ALA A 359 10.99 0.26 17.83
N GLY A 360 10.26 1.36 18.04
CA GLY A 360 8.84 1.33 18.39
C GLY A 360 7.85 1.44 17.23
N CYS A 361 8.30 1.75 16.01
CA CYS A 361 7.41 1.97 14.86
C CYS A 361 8.14 1.73 13.54
N GLY A 362 7.50 1.04 12.61
CA GLY A 362 8.00 0.85 11.25
C GLY A 362 8.02 2.17 10.51
N THR A 363 9.02 2.37 9.65
CA THR A 363 9.09 3.54 8.77
C THR A 363 8.98 3.08 7.34
N ILE A 364 7.85 3.38 6.70
CA ILE A 364 7.60 3.02 5.31
C ILE A 364 8.23 4.08 4.43
N GLN A 365 9.28 3.69 3.75
CA GLN A 365 10.05 4.53 2.84
C GLN A 365 9.57 4.29 1.41
N TYR A 366 9.42 5.34 0.62
CA TYR A 366 9.00 5.23 -0.77
C TYR A 366 9.53 6.41 -1.60
N MET A 367 9.81 6.14 -2.87
CA MET A 367 10.16 7.18 -3.84
C MET A 367 8.95 7.65 -4.65
N ALA A 368 7.89 6.84 -4.73
CA ALA A 368 6.63 7.12 -5.41
C ALA A 368 5.51 6.36 -4.70
N ASN A 369 4.29 6.92 -4.77
CA ASN A 369 3.08 6.37 -4.19
C ASN A 369 1.90 6.70 -5.12
N HIS A 370 0.71 6.21 -4.80
CA HIS A 370 -0.51 6.52 -5.56
C HIS A 370 -0.79 8.03 -5.62
N ASP A 371 -0.44 8.77 -4.56
CA ASP A 371 -0.42 10.23 -4.53
C ASP A 371 0.94 10.77 -5.03
N GLY A 372 0.90 11.71 -5.97
CA GLY A 372 2.06 12.27 -6.66
C GLY A 372 2.46 11.49 -7.91
N PHE A 373 3.68 11.76 -8.40
CA PHE A 373 4.20 11.08 -9.59
C PHE A 373 4.60 9.63 -9.33
N THR A 374 4.40 8.81 -10.38
CA THR A 374 5.09 7.52 -10.58
C THR A 374 6.61 7.71 -10.64
N LEU A 375 7.38 6.62 -10.52
CA LEU A 375 8.83 6.70 -10.61
C LEU A 375 9.32 7.17 -11.99
N ALA A 376 8.65 6.77 -13.07
CA ALA A 376 9.03 7.21 -14.41
C ALA A 376 8.70 8.68 -14.65
N ASP A 377 7.57 9.17 -14.09
CA ASP A 377 7.15 10.55 -14.22
C ASP A 377 8.00 11.49 -13.36
N LEU A 378 8.47 11.02 -12.20
CA LEU A 378 9.41 11.74 -11.32
C LEU A 378 10.67 12.22 -12.06
N VAL A 379 11.14 11.46 -13.05
CA VAL A 379 12.33 11.80 -13.87
C VAL A 379 11.98 12.35 -15.25
N SER A 380 10.69 12.55 -15.55
CA SER A 380 10.20 12.95 -16.87
C SER A 380 9.43 14.26 -16.89
N TYR A 381 8.98 14.76 -15.74
CA TYR A 381 8.14 15.97 -15.64
C TYR A 381 8.59 16.89 -14.50
N ASP A 382 8.66 18.19 -14.77
CA ASP A 382 8.88 19.22 -13.74
C ASP A 382 7.56 19.74 -13.18
N TYR A 383 6.49 19.74 -14.00
CA TYR A 383 5.18 20.23 -13.65
C TYR A 383 4.14 19.13 -13.74
N ARG A 384 3.06 19.25 -12.94
CA ARG A 384 1.91 18.37 -13.04
C ARG A 384 1.05 18.71 -14.26
N HIS A 385 0.48 17.68 -14.86
CA HIS A 385 -0.41 17.74 -16.03
C HIS A 385 -1.72 17.02 -15.68
N ASN A 386 -2.50 17.63 -14.77
CA ASN A 386 -3.76 17.10 -14.26
C ASN A 386 -4.98 17.65 -15.02
N GLU A 387 -4.80 18.21 -16.22
CA GLU A 387 -5.87 18.85 -17.00
C GLU A 387 -7.04 17.91 -17.25
N GLU A 388 -6.76 16.63 -17.51
CA GLU A 388 -7.76 15.58 -17.73
C GLU A 388 -8.62 15.29 -16.49
N ASN A 389 -8.19 15.72 -15.30
CA ASN A 389 -9.01 15.60 -14.09
C ASN A 389 -10.17 16.61 -14.10
N GLY A 390 -10.12 17.68 -14.92
CA GLY A 390 -11.19 18.68 -15.01
C GLY A 390 -11.25 19.64 -13.82
N GLU A 391 -10.11 19.88 -13.15
CA GLU A 391 -9.98 20.80 -12.00
C GLU A 391 -9.11 22.02 -12.31
N SER A 392 -8.90 22.30 -13.61
CA SER A 392 -8.01 23.35 -14.13
C SER A 392 -6.58 23.21 -13.60
N ASN A 393 -6.10 21.97 -13.46
CA ASN A 393 -4.77 21.61 -12.96
C ASN A 393 -4.47 22.19 -11.55
N ARG A 394 -5.51 22.43 -10.74
CA ARG A 394 -5.41 22.93 -9.35
C ARG A 394 -5.27 21.83 -8.31
N ASP A 395 -5.65 20.61 -8.67
CA ASP A 395 -5.57 19.42 -7.85
C ASP A 395 -4.17 18.79 -7.89
N GLY A 396 -3.90 17.91 -6.92
CA GLY A 396 -2.59 17.28 -6.72
C GLY A 396 -1.55 18.18 -6.05
N THR A 397 -0.45 17.59 -5.59
CA THR A 397 0.65 18.34 -4.96
C THR A 397 1.31 19.30 -5.98
N GLY A 398 1.68 20.50 -5.50
CA GLY A 398 2.49 21.46 -6.27
C GLY A 398 3.98 21.20 -6.17
N TYR A 399 4.42 20.45 -5.17
CA TYR A 399 5.83 20.18 -4.88
C TYR A 399 6.10 18.69 -5.06
N ASN A 400 6.57 18.32 -6.24
CA ASN A 400 6.89 16.92 -6.57
C ASN A 400 8.35 16.56 -6.30
N TYR A 401 9.23 17.56 -6.19
CA TYR A 401 10.69 17.42 -6.13
C TYR A 401 11.24 16.56 -7.29
N SER A 402 10.62 16.71 -8.47
CA SER A 402 10.93 15.98 -9.70
C SER A 402 11.92 16.73 -10.58
N TRP A 403 12.46 16.03 -11.58
CA TRP A 403 13.31 16.63 -12.60
C TRP A 403 13.15 15.91 -13.94
N ASN A 404 12.70 16.63 -14.98
CA ASN A 404 12.44 16.08 -16.31
C ASN A 404 13.69 15.63 -17.11
N CYS A 405 14.88 15.82 -16.54
CA CYS A 405 16.19 15.48 -17.13
C CYS A 405 16.51 16.23 -18.45
N GLY A 406 15.86 17.37 -18.70
CA GLY A 406 16.12 18.27 -19.83
C GLY A 406 15.07 18.29 -20.94
N ALA A 407 13.96 17.56 -20.79
CA ALA A 407 12.81 17.64 -21.70
C ALA A 407 11.52 17.29 -20.95
N GLU A 408 10.47 18.10 -21.05
CA GLU A 408 9.19 17.77 -20.41
C GLU A 408 8.48 16.63 -21.15
N GLY A 409 8.14 15.56 -20.43
CA GLY A 409 7.39 14.42 -20.96
C GLY A 409 8.18 13.50 -21.92
N PRO A 410 7.50 12.84 -22.88
CA PRO A 410 8.12 11.89 -23.80
C PRO A 410 9.17 12.54 -24.72
N THR A 411 10.33 11.88 -24.87
CA THR A 411 11.43 12.36 -25.72
C THR A 411 12.08 11.25 -26.52
N ARG A 412 12.71 11.60 -27.65
CA ARG A 412 13.52 10.70 -28.49
C ARG A 412 15.03 10.91 -28.32
N ARG A 413 15.46 11.89 -27.52
CA ARG A 413 16.88 12.19 -27.29
C ARG A 413 17.50 11.09 -26.42
N THR A 414 18.41 10.31 -26.98
CA THR A 414 19.03 9.15 -26.31
C THR A 414 19.74 9.54 -25.02
N ALA A 415 20.48 10.65 -25.01
CA ALA A 415 21.17 11.14 -23.82
C ALA A 415 20.21 11.41 -22.63
N ILE A 416 19.01 11.94 -22.90
CA ILE A 416 17.99 12.16 -21.85
C ILE A 416 17.41 10.83 -21.39
N LEU A 417 17.11 9.92 -22.31
CA LEU A 417 16.57 8.60 -21.96
C LEU A 417 17.54 7.76 -21.12
N GLU A 418 18.84 7.82 -21.43
CA GLU A 418 19.89 7.16 -20.64
C GLU A 418 20.02 7.78 -19.24
N LEU A 419 19.97 9.12 -19.15
CA LEU A 419 19.98 9.83 -17.87
C LEU A 419 18.75 9.46 -17.02
N ARG A 420 17.55 9.41 -17.62
CA ARG A 420 16.32 8.99 -16.92
C ARG A 420 16.43 7.56 -16.39
N ARG A 421 16.90 6.62 -17.21
CA ARG A 421 17.14 5.23 -16.74
C ARG A 421 18.12 5.19 -15.58
N ARG A 422 19.20 5.96 -15.64
CA ARG A 422 20.17 6.08 -14.54
C ARG A 422 19.52 6.63 -13.27
N GLN A 423 18.73 7.69 -13.37
CA GLN A 423 18.03 8.28 -12.23
C GLN A 423 16.97 7.34 -11.64
N MET A 424 16.26 6.56 -12.46
CA MET A 424 15.34 5.51 -11.97
C MET A 424 16.10 4.44 -11.18
N ARG A 425 17.26 3.97 -11.66
CA ARG A 425 18.12 3.06 -10.89
C ARG A 425 18.60 3.70 -9.59
N ASN A 426 19.03 4.96 -9.65
CA ASN A 426 19.48 5.69 -8.47
C ASN A 426 18.36 5.79 -7.42
N ALA A 427 17.13 6.07 -7.83
CA ALA A 427 15.98 6.11 -6.93
C ALA A 427 15.70 4.76 -6.26
N VAL A 428 15.74 3.66 -7.03
CA VAL A 428 15.59 2.30 -6.49
C VAL A 428 16.70 1.97 -5.50
N LEU A 429 17.95 2.36 -5.79
CA LEU A 429 19.08 2.15 -4.86
C LEU A 429 18.94 2.98 -3.60
N LEU A 430 18.56 4.26 -3.70
CA LEU A 430 18.29 5.12 -2.53
C LEU A 430 17.22 4.50 -1.62
N LEU A 431 16.16 3.94 -2.21
CA LEU A 431 15.10 3.25 -1.48
C LEU A 431 15.60 1.96 -0.83
N MET A 432 16.21 1.07 -1.61
CA MET A 432 16.53 -0.29 -1.18
C MET A 432 17.81 -0.40 -0.34
N LEU A 433 18.65 0.63 -0.30
CA LEU A 433 19.86 0.67 0.53
C LEU A 433 19.68 1.49 1.82
N SER A 434 18.53 2.17 1.98
CA SER A 434 18.19 2.87 3.22
C SER A 434 17.54 1.93 4.24
N GLN A 435 17.65 2.28 5.52
CA GLN A 435 16.92 1.60 6.60
C GLN A 435 15.42 1.88 6.55
N GLY A 436 14.64 1.00 7.18
CA GLY A 436 13.17 1.02 7.16
C GLY A 436 12.58 0.00 6.19
N THR A 437 11.29 0.15 5.91
CA THR A 437 10.51 -0.76 5.05
C THR A 437 10.30 -0.13 3.68
N PRO A 438 10.89 -0.65 2.59
CA PRO A 438 10.66 -0.10 1.26
C PRO A 438 9.25 -0.42 0.73
N LEU A 439 8.62 0.57 0.12
CA LEU A 439 7.38 0.44 -0.64
C LEU A 439 7.62 0.82 -2.11
N LEU A 440 7.16 -0.05 -3.01
CA LEU A 440 7.13 0.16 -4.46
C LEU A 440 5.68 0.37 -4.92
N LEU A 441 5.45 1.38 -5.76
CA LEU A 441 4.17 1.56 -6.44
C LEU A 441 4.08 0.59 -7.63
N GLY A 442 2.92 -0.03 -7.79
CA GLY A 442 2.71 -1.04 -8.81
C GLY A 442 2.98 -0.55 -10.23
N GLY A 443 3.96 -1.16 -10.90
CA GLY A 443 4.37 -0.85 -12.26
C GLY A 443 5.59 0.05 -12.38
N ASP A 444 6.08 0.64 -11.27
CA ASP A 444 7.32 1.42 -11.29
C ASP A 444 8.53 0.58 -11.74
N GLU A 445 8.53 -0.72 -11.44
CA GLU A 445 9.59 -1.67 -11.79
C GLU A 445 9.71 -1.92 -13.30
N PHE A 446 8.74 -1.47 -14.09
CA PHE A 446 8.80 -1.49 -15.55
C PHE A 446 8.46 -0.15 -16.19
N GLY A 447 8.55 0.96 -15.44
CA GLY A 447 8.40 2.30 -15.98
C GLY A 447 6.97 2.68 -16.32
N ASN A 448 6.00 2.27 -15.49
CA ASN A 448 4.64 2.79 -15.53
C ASN A 448 4.63 4.32 -15.45
N SER A 449 3.74 4.96 -16.20
CA SER A 449 3.62 6.42 -16.31
C SER A 449 2.15 6.79 -16.40
N GLN A 450 1.79 7.89 -15.75
CA GLN A 450 0.47 8.53 -15.82
C GLN A 450 0.53 9.78 -16.70
N GLY A 451 1.54 9.90 -17.57
CA GLY A 451 1.66 11.01 -18.52
C GLY A 451 1.91 12.37 -17.86
N GLY A 452 2.42 12.39 -16.63
CA GLY A 452 2.58 13.63 -15.86
C GLY A 452 1.33 14.04 -15.07
N ASN A 453 0.28 13.22 -15.04
CA ASN A 453 -0.78 13.37 -14.05
C ASN A 453 -0.27 12.86 -12.70
N ASN A 454 -0.22 13.72 -11.68
CA ASN A 454 0.26 13.35 -10.34
C ASN A 454 -0.87 13.11 -9.33
N ASN A 455 -2.11 13.06 -9.81
CA ASN A 455 -3.30 12.90 -9.01
C ASN A 455 -4.39 12.19 -9.82
N ALA A 456 -4.10 11.01 -10.37
CA ALA A 456 -4.99 10.27 -11.26
C ALA A 456 -6.20 9.63 -10.54
N TYR A 457 -6.76 10.30 -9.53
CA TYR A 457 -7.81 9.78 -8.64
C TYR A 457 -9.14 9.50 -9.32
N CYS A 458 -9.40 10.16 -10.46
CA CYS A 458 -10.65 10.06 -11.21
C CYS A 458 -10.49 9.40 -12.59
N GLN A 459 -9.33 8.81 -12.87
CA GLN A 459 -8.96 8.30 -14.19
C GLN A 459 -9.10 6.77 -14.29
N ASP A 460 -10.32 6.23 -14.44
CA ASP A 460 -10.53 4.82 -14.80
C ASP A 460 -10.30 4.57 -16.30
N ASN A 461 -9.10 4.89 -16.78
CA ASN A 461 -8.69 4.78 -18.17
C ASN A 461 -7.18 4.54 -18.28
N ALA A 462 -6.61 4.65 -19.48
CA ALA A 462 -5.19 4.40 -19.72
C ALA A 462 -4.23 5.28 -18.88
N THR A 463 -4.67 6.46 -18.41
CA THR A 463 -3.88 7.33 -17.54
C THR A 463 -3.78 6.74 -16.11
N GLY A 464 -4.85 6.17 -15.57
CA GLY A 464 -4.83 5.55 -14.24
C GLY A 464 -4.46 4.07 -14.22
N TRP A 465 -4.65 3.34 -15.32
CA TRP A 465 -4.33 1.92 -15.43
C TRP A 465 -2.84 1.67 -15.58
N THR A 466 -2.34 0.57 -15.02
CA THR A 466 -0.92 0.18 -15.16
C THR A 466 -0.62 -0.23 -16.60
N ASP A 467 0.39 0.40 -17.22
CA ASP A 467 0.82 0.13 -18.58
C ASP A 467 1.77 -1.09 -18.67
N TRP A 468 1.19 -2.29 -18.77
CA TRP A 468 1.92 -3.54 -19.04
C TRP A 468 2.52 -3.63 -20.46
N SER A 469 2.19 -2.72 -21.37
CA SER A 469 2.84 -2.71 -22.69
C SER A 469 4.32 -2.31 -22.60
N SER A 470 4.67 -1.52 -21.57
CA SER A 470 6.04 -1.09 -21.29
C SER A 470 6.90 -2.21 -20.66
N ALA A 471 6.29 -3.23 -20.06
CA ALA A 471 6.98 -4.33 -19.37
C ALA A 471 8.08 -5.00 -20.24
N ARG A 472 7.82 -5.18 -21.54
CA ARG A 472 8.85 -5.74 -22.45
C ARG A 472 9.99 -4.76 -22.71
N LYS A 473 9.70 -3.47 -22.80
CA LYS A 473 10.69 -2.40 -23.08
C LYS A 473 11.61 -2.17 -21.88
N PHE A 474 11.10 -2.37 -20.67
CA PHE A 474 11.83 -2.18 -19.41
C PHE A 474 12.21 -3.49 -18.71
N ALA A 475 12.19 -4.63 -19.43
CA ALA A 475 12.52 -5.93 -18.84
C ALA A 475 13.89 -5.95 -18.11
N GLY A 476 14.92 -5.31 -18.69
CA GLY A 476 16.22 -5.15 -18.03
C GLY A 476 16.12 -4.37 -16.72
N PHE A 477 15.34 -3.28 -16.69
CA PHE A 477 15.12 -2.50 -15.47
C PHE A 477 14.35 -3.29 -14.41
N THR A 478 13.37 -4.12 -14.82
CA THR A 478 12.68 -5.04 -13.91
C THR A 478 13.64 -6.06 -13.30
N GLU A 479 14.57 -6.63 -14.09
CA GLU A 479 15.63 -7.51 -13.57
C GLU A 479 16.60 -6.79 -12.64
N PHE A 480 16.90 -5.52 -12.91
CA PHE A 480 17.65 -4.67 -11.99
C PHE A 480 16.92 -4.53 -10.65
N VAL A 481 15.63 -4.18 -10.65
CA VAL A 481 14.83 -4.05 -9.42
C VAL A 481 14.80 -5.36 -8.64
N LYS A 482 14.55 -6.50 -9.31
CA LYS A 482 14.63 -7.84 -8.72
C LYS A 482 15.98 -8.09 -8.05
N SER A 483 17.06 -7.77 -8.74
CA SER A 483 18.42 -8.00 -8.27
C SER A 483 18.75 -7.13 -7.05
N VAL A 484 18.30 -5.88 -7.03
CA VAL A 484 18.48 -4.99 -5.87
C VAL A 484 17.63 -5.43 -4.68
N ILE A 485 16.40 -5.91 -4.88
CA ILE A 485 15.58 -6.51 -3.81
C ILE A 485 16.26 -7.74 -3.24
N ARG A 486 16.77 -8.64 -4.09
CA ARG A 486 17.56 -9.82 -3.65
C ARG A 486 18.80 -9.40 -2.89
N PHE A 487 19.53 -8.38 -3.38
CA PHE A 487 20.71 -7.84 -2.71
C PHE A 487 20.36 -7.32 -1.31
N ARG A 488 19.28 -6.54 -1.17
CA ARG A 488 18.81 -6.07 0.14
C ARG A 488 18.56 -7.24 1.09
N LYS A 489 17.81 -8.25 0.66
CA LYS A 489 17.47 -9.42 1.49
C LYS A 489 18.69 -10.28 1.87
N ALA A 490 19.72 -10.30 1.03
CA ALA A 490 20.96 -11.02 1.31
C ALA A 490 21.86 -10.31 2.33
N HIS A 491 21.60 -9.04 2.63
CA HIS A 491 22.42 -8.19 3.47
C HIS A 491 21.62 -7.59 4.64
N PRO A 492 21.49 -8.31 5.77
CA PRO A 492 20.73 -7.87 6.94
C PRO A 492 21.16 -6.53 7.52
N ILE A 493 22.40 -6.07 7.28
CA ILE A 493 22.84 -4.73 7.70
C ILE A 493 22.00 -3.61 7.07
N LEU A 494 21.36 -3.84 5.93
CA LEU A 494 20.49 -2.87 5.23
C LEU A 494 19.06 -2.81 5.77
N HIS A 495 18.68 -3.79 6.60
CA HIS A 495 17.36 -3.90 7.19
C HIS A 495 17.42 -4.37 8.65
N MET A 496 18.16 -3.61 9.46
CA MET A 496 18.25 -3.90 10.89
C MET A 496 16.92 -3.58 11.59
N PRO A 497 16.52 -4.31 12.65
CA PRO A 497 15.26 -4.07 13.36
C PRO A 497 15.16 -2.70 14.03
N CYS A 498 16.33 -2.07 14.29
CA CYS A 498 16.48 -0.79 14.96
C CYS A 498 17.43 0.14 14.18
N GLU A 499 17.34 1.44 14.50
CA GLU A 499 18.15 2.51 13.89
C GLU A 499 19.64 2.25 14.06
N LEU A 500 20.39 2.43 12.97
CA LEU A 500 21.84 2.25 12.97
C LEU A 500 22.54 3.36 13.76
N ARG A 501 23.58 2.97 14.50
CA ARG A 501 24.37 3.85 15.35
C ARG A 501 25.69 4.20 14.69
N ALA A 502 25.98 5.50 14.61
CA ALA A 502 27.27 6.02 14.15
C ALA A 502 28.36 5.96 15.24
N THR A 503 28.22 5.06 16.21
CA THR A 503 29.17 4.85 17.32
C THR A 503 29.56 3.39 17.38
N ASP A 504 30.85 3.12 17.58
CA ASP A 504 31.36 1.75 17.74
C ASP A 504 31.17 1.28 19.19
N TYR A 505 29.96 0.82 19.48
CA TYR A 505 29.59 0.35 20.82
C TYR A 505 30.00 -1.10 21.11
N ARG A 506 30.54 -1.82 20.11
CA ARG A 506 31.08 -3.18 20.26
C ARG A 506 32.61 -3.22 20.24
N SER A 507 33.27 -2.08 20.08
CA SER A 507 34.74 -1.96 19.99
C SER A 507 35.34 -2.81 18.86
N LEU A 508 34.68 -2.83 17.70
CA LEU A 508 35.10 -3.59 16.53
C LEU A 508 36.10 -2.80 15.65
N GLY A 509 36.28 -1.50 15.89
CA GLY A 509 37.08 -0.60 15.07
C GLY A 509 36.27 0.17 14.02
N TRP A 510 35.02 -0.25 13.78
CA TRP A 510 34.06 0.43 12.89
C TRP A 510 32.69 0.55 13.59
N PRO A 511 31.96 1.66 13.43
CA PRO A 511 30.56 1.77 13.82
C PRO A 511 29.64 1.02 12.84
N GLU A 512 28.38 0.81 13.19
CA GLU A 512 27.37 0.19 12.30
C GLU A 512 27.26 0.92 10.96
N ILE A 513 27.30 2.26 11.02
CA ILE A 513 27.27 3.14 9.87
C ILE A 513 28.27 4.28 10.03
N SER A 514 28.98 4.64 8.96
CA SER A 514 29.84 5.83 8.90
C SER A 514 29.74 6.54 7.55
N PHE A 515 30.05 7.83 7.56
CA PHE A 515 29.91 8.71 6.40
C PHE A 515 31.27 9.26 5.95
N HIS A 516 31.43 9.37 4.64
CA HIS A 516 32.70 9.62 3.96
C HIS A 516 32.50 10.57 2.77
N SER A 517 33.54 11.24 2.32
CA SER A 517 33.55 12.07 1.11
C SER A 517 34.91 11.93 0.40
N GLU A 518 35.57 13.05 0.08
CA GLU A 518 36.95 13.06 -0.41
C GLU A 518 37.95 12.51 0.63
N ARG A 519 37.56 12.49 1.91
CA ARG A 519 38.35 11.97 3.03
C ARG A 519 37.56 10.87 3.73
N ALA A 520 38.26 9.82 4.18
CA ALA A 520 37.66 8.78 5.00
C ALA A 520 37.27 9.35 6.38
N TRP A 521 36.19 8.82 6.96
CA TRP A 521 35.65 9.21 8.27
C TRP A 521 35.16 10.66 8.37
N TYR A 522 34.97 11.32 7.23
CA TYR A 522 34.51 12.70 7.15
C TYR A 522 33.52 12.84 6.00
N ALA A 523 32.34 13.36 6.27
CA ALA A 523 31.39 13.79 5.25
C ALA A 523 31.41 15.31 5.16
N ASN A 524 31.61 15.85 3.95
CA ASN A 524 31.49 17.28 3.74
C ASN A 524 30.01 17.69 3.85
N GLN A 525 29.75 18.74 4.63
CA GLN A 525 28.41 19.23 4.96
C GLN A 525 28.15 20.62 4.36
N GLU A 526 29.01 21.09 3.46
CA GLU A 526 28.76 22.32 2.72
C GLU A 526 27.44 22.20 1.93
N ASN A 527 26.70 23.30 1.86
CA ASN A 527 25.37 23.32 1.22
C ASN A 527 25.42 22.96 -0.27
N THR A 528 26.58 23.11 -0.92
CA THR A 528 26.82 22.78 -2.33
C THR A 528 27.18 21.31 -2.57
N CYS A 529 27.45 20.53 -1.51
CA CYS A 529 27.76 19.10 -1.65
C CYS A 529 26.55 18.30 -2.11
N ARG A 530 26.79 17.42 -3.08
CA ARG A 530 25.80 16.50 -3.68
C ARG A 530 26.31 15.07 -3.70
N GLU A 531 27.33 14.81 -2.87
CA GLU A 531 28.08 13.57 -2.86
C GLU A 531 28.32 13.09 -1.43
N ILE A 532 28.19 11.78 -1.22
CA ILE A 532 28.43 11.15 0.08
C ILE A 532 28.73 9.67 -0.11
N GLY A 533 29.68 9.15 0.65
CA GLY A 533 29.93 7.72 0.82
C GLY A 533 29.38 7.22 2.15
N VAL A 534 28.77 6.04 2.16
CA VAL A 534 28.19 5.41 3.35
C VAL A 534 28.80 4.02 3.50
N LEU A 535 29.47 3.78 4.62
CA LEU A 535 29.97 2.45 4.99
C LEU A 535 29.02 1.81 6.00
N TYR A 536 28.56 0.61 5.69
CA TYR A 536 27.81 -0.27 6.59
C TYR A 536 28.73 -1.40 7.06
N CYS A 537 28.85 -1.57 8.36
CA CYS A 537 29.69 -2.60 8.96
C CYS A 537 28.87 -3.88 9.18
N GLY A 538 29.02 -4.84 8.27
CA GLY A 538 28.29 -6.11 8.31
C GLY A 538 28.56 -6.96 9.55
N ALA A 539 29.65 -6.71 10.29
CA ALA A 539 29.94 -7.40 11.55
C ALA A 539 28.88 -7.19 12.65
N TYR A 540 28.03 -6.16 12.53
CA TYR A 540 26.93 -5.90 13.45
C TYR A 540 25.66 -6.69 13.13
N ALA A 541 25.53 -7.16 11.89
CA ALA A 541 24.40 -7.93 11.40
C ALA A 541 24.79 -9.41 11.26
N ARG A 542 23.78 -10.30 11.25
CA ARG A 542 23.97 -11.74 11.09
C ARG A 542 23.12 -12.23 9.94
N LYS A 543 23.73 -13.01 9.05
CA LYS A 543 23.03 -13.76 8.01
C LYS A 543 22.26 -14.93 8.63
N GLU A 544 21.39 -15.56 7.84
CA GLU A 544 20.57 -16.70 8.28
C GLU A 544 21.42 -17.88 8.81
N ASP A 545 22.62 -18.07 8.27
CA ASP A 545 23.57 -19.11 8.70
C ASP A 545 24.36 -18.75 9.98
N GLY A 546 24.12 -17.56 10.54
CA GLY A 546 24.80 -17.04 11.73
C GLY A 546 26.15 -16.37 11.46
N SER A 547 26.61 -16.30 10.20
CA SER A 547 27.83 -15.57 9.85
C SER A 547 27.63 -14.05 10.00
N PRO A 548 28.69 -13.24 10.22
CA PRO A 548 28.59 -11.80 10.01
C PRO A 548 28.17 -11.49 8.57
N ASP A 549 27.49 -10.36 8.39
CA ASP A 549 27.25 -9.81 7.06
C ASP A 549 28.53 -9.17 6.50
N ASP A 550 28.52 -8.87 5.21
CA ASP A 550 29.66 -8.27 4.51
C ASP A 550 29.75 -6.75 4.79
N PHE A 551 30.97 -6.20 4.69
CA PHE A 551 31.13 -4.75 4.70
C PHE A 551 30.62 -4.17 3.37
N LEU A 552 29.71 -3.19 3.44
CA LEU A 552 29.17 -2.53 2.26
C LEU A 552 29.58 -1.07 2.25
N TYR A 553 30.15 -0.60 1.14
CA TYR A 553 30.43 0.83 0.93
C TYR A 553 29.66 1.34 -0.27
N VAL A 554 28.70 2.22 -0.01
CA VAL A 554 27.84 2.81 -1.04
C VAL A 554 28.28 4.24 -1.31
N ILE A 555 28.63 4.53 -2.55
CA ILE A 555 29.07 5.85 -3.00
C ILE A 555 27.95 6.48 -3.80
N TYR A 556 27.46 7.63 -3.34
CA TYR A 556 26.44 8.43 -4.00
C TYR A 556 27.07 9.68 -4.61
N ASN A 557 27.13 9.78 -5.93
CA ASN A 557 27.47 11.02 -6.63
C ASN A 557 26.24 11.57 -7.34
N MET A 558 25.48 12.45 -6.67
CA MET A 558 24.36 13.17 -7.25
C MET A 558 24.78 14.51 -7.88
N HIS A 559 26.08 14.80 -7.95
CA HIS A 559 26.60 15.94 -8.68
C HIS A 559 26.59 15.69 -10.20
N TRP A 560 26.67 16.78 -10.97
CA TRP A 560 26.85 16.75 -12.44
C TRP A 560 28.33 16.67 -12.87
N SER A 561 29.26 16.56 -11.92
CA SER A 561 30.70 16.41 -12.16
C SER A 561 31.23 15.10 -11.56
N ASP A 562 32.44 14.73 -11.98
CA ASP A 562 33.17 13.64 -11.35
C ASP A 562 33.65 14.06 -9.96
N HIS A 563 33.58 13.14 -9.00
CA HIS A 563 34.16 13.31 -7.66
C HIS A 563 35.08 12.14 -7.31
N VAL A 564 36.08 12.41 -6.47
CA VAL A 564 36.99 11.39 -5.93
C VAL A 564 36.58 11.10 -4.51
N PHE A 565 36.34 9.83 -4.20
CA PHE A 565 35.96 9.38 -2.86
C PHE A 565 37.11 8.62 -2.23
N ALA A 566 37.34 8.84 -0.94
CA ALA A 566 38.25 7.99 -0.18
C ALA A 566 37.61 6.62 0.05
N LEU A 567 38.38 5.55 -0.13
CA LEU A 567 37.98 4.20 0.23
C LEU A 567 38.32 3.98 1.70
N PRO A 568 37.35 3.68 2.58
CA PRO A 568 37.63 3.36 3.97
C PRO A 568 38.46 2.08 4.08
N ASP A 569 39.33 2.04 5.09
CA ASP A 569 40.11 0.85 5.40
C ASP A 569 39.19 -0.30 5.83
N LEU A 570 39.49 -1.48 5.29
CA LEU A 570 38.88 -2.75 5.65
C LEU A 570 39.83 -3.56 6.55
N PRO A 571 39.34 -4.60 7.24
CA PRO A 571 40.19 -5.65 7.81
C PRO A 571 41.25 -6.16 6.80
N GLU A 572 42.42 -6.56 7.28
CA GLU A 572 43.60 -6.84 6.45
C GLU A 572 43.34 -7.92 5.37
N GLU A 573 42.42 -8.84 5.63
CA GLU A 573 42.06 -9.96 4.77
C GLU A 573 41.07 -9.59 3.66
N LEU A 574 40.43 -8.42 3.74
CA LEU A 574 39.34 -8.04 2.83
C LEU A 574 39.79 -7.03 1.78
N ARG A 575 39.18 -7.13 0.60
CA ARG A 575 39.35 -6.19 -0.51
C ARG A 575 37.99 -5.76 -1.06
N TRP A 576 37.92 -4.52 -1.52
CA TRP A 576 36.71 -4.00 -2.16
C TRP A 576 36.47 -4.67 -3.51
N HIS A 577 35.23 -5.10 -3.73
CA HIS A 577 34.73 -5.60 -5.00
C HIS A 577 33.50 -4.78 -5.41
N LEU A 578 33.36 -4.45 -6.69
CA LEU A 578 32.20 -3.72 -7.22
C LEU A 578 31.02 -4.69 -7.39
N ALA A 579 29.95 -4.45 -6.63
CA ALA A 579 28.71 -5.22 -6.68
C ALA A 579 27.65 -4.55 -7.56
N VAL A 580 27.46 -3.23 -7.42
CA VAL A 580 26.43 -2.48 -8.17
C VAL A 580 27.01 -1.21 -8.76
N ASP A 581 26.57 -0.87 -9.98
CA ASP A 581 26.96 0.29 -10.73
C ASP A 581 25.79 0.85 -11.56
N SER A 582 25.14 1.89 -11.04
CA SER A 582 23.96 2.47 -11.70
C SER A 582 24.27 3.15 -13.04
N GLY A 583 25.55 3.42 -13.33
CA GLY A 583 26.01 4.06 -14.56
C GLY A 583 26.06 3.11 -15.75
N LYS A 584 26.07 1.79 -15.53
CA LYS A 584 26.02 0.76 -16.58
C LYS A 584 24.61 0.57 -17.13
N LYS A 585 24.47 -0.32 -18.13
CA LYS A 585 23.16 -0.75 -18.63
C LYS A 585 22.44 -1.62 -17.58
N ASP A 586 21.13 -1.76 -17.73
CA ASP A 586 20.28 -2.42 -16.74
C ASP A 586 20.76 -3.84 -16.39
N GLU A 587 21.16 -4.61 -17.41
CA GLU A 587 21.59 -6.01 -17.29
C GLU A 587 22.99 -6.18 -16.67
N GLU A 588 23.79 -5.13 -16.66
CA GLU A 588 25.18 -5.13 -16.18
C GLU A 588 25.35 -4.29 -14.90
N ALA A 589 24.26 -3.67 -14.43
CA ALA A 589 24.29 -2.75 -13.32
C ALA A 589 24.42 -3.45 -11.95
N VAL A 590 24.08 -4.73 -11.86
CA VAL A 590 24.25 -5.55 -10.65
C VAL A 590 25.03 -6.81 -11.02
N CYS A 591 26.14 -7.07 -10.34
CA CYS A 591 26.91 -8.29 -10.53
C CYS A 591 26.17 -9.46 -9.86
N ALA A 592 26.28 -10.66 -10.44
CA ALA A 592 25.80 -11.87 -9.76
C ALA A 592 26.61 -12.10 -8.48
N ALA A 593 25.99 -12.71 -7.48
CA ALA A 593 26.65 -13.02 -6.22
C ALA A 593 27.85 -13.95 -6.47
N GLY A 594 29.04 -13.51 -6.07
CA GLY A 594 30.31 -14.22 -6.32
C GLY A 594 31.05 -13.81 -7.60
N GLU A 595 30.43 -13.00 -8.47
CA GLU A 595 31.02 -12.46 -9.70
C GLU A 595 31.34 -10.96 -9.58
N GLU A 596 31.43 -10.43 -8.37
CA GLU A 596 31.75 -9.03 -8.11
C GLU A 596 33.18 -8.70 -8.56
N ILE A 597 33.35 -7.53 -9.15
CA ILE A 597 34.61 -7.19 -9.84
C ILE A 597 35.63 -6.66 -8.82
N PRO A 598 36.79 -7.29 -8.64
CA PRO A 598 37.80 -6.80 -7.69
C PRO A 598 38.29 -5.41 -8.08
N LEU A 599 38.27 -4.47 -7.12
CA LEU A 599 38.80 -3.13 -7.32
C LEU A 599 40.33 -3.16 -7.34
N LYS A 600 40.95 -2.44 -8.28
CA LYS A 600 42.41 -2.29 -8.33
C LYS A 600 42.89 -1.15 -7.44
N GLU A 601 42.03 -0.15 -7.27
CA GLU A 601 42.24 1.04 -6.48
C GLU A 601 42.18 0.72 -5.00
N LYS A 602 43.19 1.19 -4.23
CA LYS A 602 43.31 0.87 -2.80
C LYS A 602 42.94 2.01 -1.86
N LYS A 603 42.98 3.27 -2.32
CA LYS A 603 42.84 4.45 -1.45
C LYS A 603 41.72 5.39 -1.85
N SER A 604 41.46 5.53 -3.14
CA SER A 604 40.41 6.41 -3.64
C SER A 604 39.85 5.91 -4.96
N LEU A 605 38.60 6.27 -5.23
CA LEU A 605 37.88 5.90 -6.44
C LEU A 605 37.26 7.15 -7.06
N LYS A 606 37.47 7.33 -8.38
CA LYS A 606 36.84 8.40 -9.15
C LYS A 606 35.48 7.94 -9.66
N VAL A 607 34.41 8.67 -9.31
CA VAL A 607 33.03 8.31 -9.67
C VAL A 607 32.43 9.41 -10.54
N GLY A 608 31.94 9.01 -11.71
CA GLY A 608 31.29 9.92 -12.67
C GLY A 608 29.94 10.46 -12.20
N PRO A 609 29.35 11.42 -12.91
CA PRO A 609 28.17 12.15 -12.48
C PRO A 609 26.91 11.29 -12.43
N ARG A 610 26.02 11.65 -11.50
CA ARG A 610 24.68 11.04 -11.31
C ARG A 610 24.72 9.52 -11.16
N ARG A 611 25.67 9.01 -10.39
CA ARG A 611 25.99 7.58 -10.31
C ARG A 611 26.06 7.11 -8.87
N ILE A 612 25.60 5.88 -8.65
CA ILE A 612 25.71 5.18 -7.38
C ILE A 612 26.52 3.91 -7.62
N LEU A 613 27.52 3.69 -6.76
CA LEU A 613 28.29 2.45 -6.71
C LEU A 613 28.08 1.76 -5.38
N VAL A 614 27.94 0.43 -5.39
CA VAL A 614 27.95 -0.39 -4.18
C VAL A 614 29.17 -1.29 -4.24
N LEU A 615 30.04 -1.16 -3.26
CA LEU A 615 31.21 -2.01 -3.05
C LEU A 615 30.96 -2.96 -1.89
N ILE A 616 31.49 -4.17 -2.01
CA ILE A 616 31.42 -5.22 -1.00
C ILE A 616 32.83 -5.65 -0.59
N GLY A 617 33.08 -5.81 0.71
CA GLY A 617 34.33 -6.31 1.25
C GLY A 617 34.33 -7.84 1.21
N LYS A 618 35.18 -8.45 0.38
CA LYS A 618 35.35 -9.91 0.29
C LYS A 618 36.80 -10.32 0.51
N GLN A 619 37.01 -11.58 0.89
CA GLN A 619 38.36 -12.16 0.97
C GLN A 619 39.04 -12.05 -0.40
N GLY A 620 40.25 -11.47 -0.40
CA GLY A 620 41.00 -11.12 -1.61
C GLY A 620 41.90 -12.21 -2.15
#